data_AF-A0A0W8ID66-F1
#
_entry.id   AF-A0A0W8ID66-F1
#
_cell.length_a   1.000
_cell.length_b   1.000
_cell.length_c   1.000
_cell.angle_alpha   90.00
_cell.angle_beta   90.00
_cell.angle_gamma   90.00
#
_symmetry.space_group_name_H-M   'P 1'
#
loop_
_entity.id
_entity.type
_entity.pdbx_description
1 polymer ?
#
loop_
_entity_poly.entity_id
_entity_poly.type
_entity_poly.pdbx_seq_one_letter_code
_entity_poly.pdbx_strand_id
1 'polypeptide(L)'
;MLFGKKKTPATPAPETDAADTTADKTSPATTGSETTGTAETASANAASREVSAAGSPEPQSASASPDVVPETGAVASVAQPVTESTPTAVPRDSRELDSKKGYLDFGALLIPSAKNQQVRLDIDQKTKRVVALTIMVDQASIQVQPFSAPKSGGTWNEVLEQIEDSVIKQSGKVKRVDGRFGQELAARVPTVLKDGRKGWRVARFIGFEGPRWFLRGVVGGRGAIDASAARAVEDLFAKIVVVRGDDPLPPRELLRLQPPEGAKRVVVPRNRAQRRDDSPSPNPAAAPVSDDR
;
A
#
# COMPACT_ATOMS: atom_id res chain seq x y z
N MET A 1 67.46 21.04 12.58
CA MET A 1 67.68 22.10 11.57
C MET A 1 66.66 21.86 10.45
N LEU A 2 65.91 22.78 9.86
CA LEU A 2 65.78 24.24 9.93
C LEU A 2 64.45 24.59 9.20
N PHE A 3 63.81 25.69 9.59
CA PHE A 3 62.55 26.24 9.09
C PHE A 3 62.57 26.77 7.63
N GLY A 4 61.36 26.91 7.04
CA GLY A 4 61.04 27.94 6.02
C GLY A 4 60.59 27.38 4.67
N LYS A 5 59.63 27.93 3.90
CA LYS A 5 59.04 29.28 3.81
C LYS A 5 57.68 29.27 3.08
N LYS A 6 56.86 30.27 3.42
CA LYS A 6 55.62 30.75 2.79
C LYS A 6 55.71 31.03 1.27
N LYS A 7 54.57 30.91 0.56
CA LYS A 7 54.13 31.90 -0.45
C LYS A 7 52.62 31.77 -0.80
N THR A 8 51.88 32.86 -0.63
CA THR A 8 50.59 33.23 -1.30
C THR A 8 50.92 34.43 -2.22
N PRO A 9 50.03 35.04 -3.03
CA PRO A 9 48.71 34.67 -3.59
C PRO A 9 48.63 34.89 -5.13
N ALA A 10 47.47 34.70 -5.77
CA ALA A 10 46.94 35.58 -6.84
C ALA A 10 45.57 35.11 -7.38
N THR A 11 44.58 36.00 -7.33
CA THR A 11 43.39 36.03 -8.19
C THR A 11 43.77 36.62 -9.55
N PRO A 12 43.04 36.32 -10.64
CA PRO A 12 42.20 37.38 -11.22
C PRO A 12 40.83 36.89 -11.74
N ALA A 13 39.87 37.81 -11.76
CA ALA A 13 38.76 37.92 -12.73
C ALA A 13 39.10 39.12 -13.65
N PRO A 14 38.26 39.58 -14.60
CA PRO A 14 37.10 39.00 -15.30
C PRO A 14 37.31 39.02 -16.84
N GLU A 15 36.36 38.52 -17.66
CA GLU A 15 35.89 39.20 -18.89
C GLU A 15 34.83 38.39 -19.65
N THR A 16 33.90 39.16 -20.18
CA THR A 16 32.75 38.85 -21.02
C THR A 16 33.16 38.69 -22.49
N ASP A 17 32.49 37.82 -23.25
CA ASP A 17 32.30 38.09 -24.68
C ASP A 17 30.98 37.52 -25.21
N ALA A 18 30.44 38.23 -26.19
CA ALA A 18 29.11 38.14 -26.78
C ALA A 18 29.07 37.28 -28.06
N ALA A 19 27.87 36.87 -28.46
CA ALA A 19 27.38 36.67 -29.84
C ALA A 19 26.01 35.96 -29.73
N ASP A 20 24.88 36.62 -29.95
CA ASP A 20 24.28 36.98 -31.25
C ASP A 20 24.04 35.79 -32.19
N THR A 21 22.77 35.45 -32.43
CA THR A 21 22.22 35.20 -33.77
C THR A 21 20.69 35.14 -33.69
N THR A 22 20.09 35.99 -34.51
CA THR A 22 18.67 36.18 -34.84
C THR A 22 18.27 35.35 -36.07
N ALA A 23 16.98 34.95 -36.16
CA ALA A 23 16.15 34.68 -37.36
C ALA A 23 14.89 33.91 -36.89
N ASP A 24 13.69 34.48 -36.74
CA ASP A 24 12.71 35.11 -37.66
C ASP A 24 12.06 34.20 -38.73
N LYS A 25 10.71 34.23 -38.70
CA LYS A 25 9.69 33.86 -39.74
C LYS A 25 9.57 32.40 -40.19
N THR A 26 8.40 31.83 -40.50
CA THR A 26 7.11 32.38 -41.00
C THR A 26 6.06 31.26 -41.01
N SER A 27 4.78 31.59 -40.80
CA SER A 27 3.63 30.79 -41.29
C SER A 27 3.57 30.79 -42.83
N PRO A 28 2.82 29.88 -43.49
CA PRO A 28 1.41 30.17 -43.79
C PRO A 28 0.45 28.96 -43.80
N ALA A 29 -0.82 29.30 -43.93
CA ALA A 29 -2.02 28.47 -44.01
C ALA A 29 -2.13 27.59 -45.28
N THR A 30 -3.06 26.61 -45.28
CA THR A 30 -4.09 26.38 -46.33
C THR A 30 -4.97 25.16 -46.00
N THR A 31 -6.26 25.44 -45.77
CA THR A 31 -7.49 24.91 -46.39
C THR A 31 -7.65 23.43 -46.78
N GLY A 32 -8.77 22.86 -46.32
CA GLY A 32 -9.73 22.16 -47.19
C GLY A 32 -9.87 20.65 -47.03
N SER A 33 -10.95 20.17 -46.41
CA SER A 33 -12.09 19.57 -47.15
C SER A 33 -13.11 18.96 -46.20
N GLU A 34 -14.36 19.36 -46.39
CA GLU A 34 -15.60 18.69 -45.97
C GLU A 34 -15.65 17.22 -46.43
N THR A 35 -16.36 16.36 -45.68
CA THR A 35 -17.47 15.56 -46.22
C THR A 35 -18.41 15.10 -45.10
N THR A 36 -19.67 15.38 -45.37
CA THR A 36 -20.97 15.06 -44.79
C THR A 36 -21.31 13.56 -44.64
N GLY A 37 -22.31 13.26 -43.80
CA GLY A 37 -23.03 11.98 -43.70
C GLY A 37 -23.46 11.70 -42.24
N THR A 38 -24.53 12.29 -41.71
CA THR A 38 -25.99 12.04 -41.92
C THR A 38 -26.51 10.74 -41.28
N ALA A 39 -27.54 10.95 -40.43
CA ALA A 39 -28.61 10.03 -39.97
C ALA A 39 -28.20 8.84 -39.09
N GLU A 40 -28.60 8.80 -37.81
CA GLU A 40 -29.98 8.53 -37.32
C GLU A 40 -30.43 7.11 -37.62
N THR A 41 -30.42 6.23 -36.60
CA THR A 41 -31.64 5.49 -36.23
C THR A 41 -31.55 4.97 -34.81
N ALA A 42 -32.56 5.36 -34.03
CA ALA A 42 -32.96 4.70 -32.80
C ALA A 42 -33.37 3.25 -33.07
N SER A 43 -33.08 2.36 -32.14
CA SER A 43 -33.92 1.18 -31.94
C SER A 43 -33.97 0.84 -30.46
N ALA A 44 -35.07 1.27 -29.85
CA ALA A 44 -35.59 0.71 -28.63
C ALA A 44 -36.10 -0.71 -28.93
N ASN A 45 -35.85 -1.65 -28.02
CA ASN A 45 -36.84 -2.70 -27.78
C ASN A 45 -37.01 -2.90 -26.28
N ALA A 46 -38.26 -2.71 -25.86
CA ALA A 46 -38.78 -2.98 -24.54
C ALA A 46 -39.22 -4.44 -24.47
N ALA A 47 -39.05 -5.07 -23.31
CA ALA A 47 -39.96 -6.12 -22.85
C ALA A 47 -39.83 -6.28 -21.34
N SER A 48 -40.76 -5.64 -20.63
CA SER A 48 -41.15 -5.95 -19.27
C SER A 48 -41.80 -7.33 -19.19
N ARG A 49 -41.63 -8.06 -18.08
CA ARG A 49 -42.72 -8.70 -17.29
C ARG A 49 -42.18 -9.58 -16.15
N GLU A 50 -42.53 -9.19 -14.93
CA GLU A 50 -42.69 -10.04 -13.75
C GLU A 50 -43.68 -11.18 -13.99
N VAL A 51 -43.48 -12.35 -13.34
CA VAL A 51 -44.51 -13.00 -12.50
C VAL A 51 -43.86 -13.91 -11.42
N SER A 52 -44.47 -13.83 -10.24
CA SER A 52 -44.31 -14.50 -8.94
C SER A 52 -44.41 -16.03 -8.84
N ALA A 53 -44.14 -16.48 -7.59
CA ALA A 53 -44.76 -17.56 -6.82
C ALA A 53 -44.16 -18.98 -6.97
N ALA A 54 -43.51 -19.54 -5.95
CA ALA A 54 -44.03 -20.12 -4.69
C ALA A 54 -44.46 -21.58 -4.84
N GLY A 55 -43.95 -22.45 -3.96
CA GLY A 55 -44.35 -23.85 -3.88
C GLY A 55 -43.50 -24.69 -2.93
N SER A 56 -43.73 -24.55 -1.63
CA SER A 56 -43.56 -25.68 -0.69
C SER A 56 -44.57 -26.79 -1.03
N PRO A 57 -44.29 -28.02 -0.61
CA PRO A 57 -45.17 -28.57 0.43
C PRO A 57 -44.42 -29.40 1.50
N GLU A 58 -44.72 -29.10 2.76
CA GLU A 58 -44.99 -30.12 3.79
C GLU A 58 -46.48 -30.52 3.64
N PRO A 59 -47.02 -31.64 4.22
CA PRO A 59 -47.15 -31.74 5.69
C PRO A 59 -47.36 -33.16 6.32
N GLN A 60 -47.48 -33.16 7.66
CA GLN A 60 -48.23 -34.10 8.55
C GLN A 60 -47.53 -35.38 9.04
N SER A 61 -47.70 -35.89 10.27
CA SER A 61 -48.39 -35.46 11.51
C SER A 61 -48.27 -36.63 12.52
N ALA A 62 -48.13 -36.34 13.83
CA ALA A 62 -48.67 -37.08 15.01
C ALA A 62 -47.92 -36.61 16.28
N SER A 63 -48.50 -35.81 17.19
CA SER A 63 -49.38 -36.19 18.34
C SER A 63 -48.82 -37.32 19.21
N ALA A 64 -48.78 -37.31 20.54
CA ALA A 64 -49.18 -36.36 21.58
C ALA A 64 -48.57 -36.84 22.94
N SER A 65 -48.47 -35.94 23.92
CA SER A 65 -48.03 -36.17 25.32
C SER A 65 -49.05 -37.02 26.14
N PRO A 66 -48.76 -37.47 27.40
CA PRO A 66 -48.72 -36.57 28.59
C PRO A 66 -47.75 -36.93 29.76
N ASP A 67 -47.39 -35.87 30.50
CA ASP A 67 -47.20 -35.67 31.97
C ASP A 67 -46.67 -36.78 32.92
N VAL A 68 -45.61 -36.47 33.71
CA VAL A 68 -45.63 -36.12 35.15
C VAL A 68 -44.18 -36.02 35.70
N VAL A 69 -43.92 -34.99 36.52
CA VAL A 69 -42.67 -34.56 37.20
C VAL A 69 -42.07 -35.59 38.20
N PRO A 70 -40.76 -35.49 38.54
CA PRO A 70 -40.44 -34.76 39.77
C PRO A 70 -39.18 -33.87 39.74
N GLU A 71 -39.23 -32.93 40.66
CA GLU A 71 -38.26 -31.94 41.12
C GLU A 71 -36.95 -32.55 41.65
N THR A 72 -35.80 -32.10 41.14
CA THR A 72 -34.56 -31.98 41.95
C THR A 72 -33.67 -30.91 41.33
N GLY A 73 -33.28 -29.92 42.14
CA GLY A 73 -32.54 -28.75 41.71
C GLY A 73 -31.14 -29.04 41.18
N ALA A 74 -30.84 -28.46 40.02
CA ALA A 74 -29.50 -28.15 39.58
C ALA A 74 -29.57 -26.84 38.79
N VAL A 75 -28.85 -25.83 39.27
CA VAL A 75 -28.74 -24.50 38.67
C VAL A 75 -28.19 -24.61 37.24
N ALA A 76 -29.07 -24.56 36.24
CA ALA A 76 -28.69 -24.42 34.84
C ALA A 76 -28.28 -22.97 34.60
N SER A 77 -26.99 -22.69 34.83
CA SER A 77 -26.35 -21.49 34.31
C SER A 77 -26.44 -21.52 32.79
N VAL A 78 -27.28 -20.63 32.23
CA VAL A 78 -27.28 -20.29 30.81
C VAL A 78 -25.93 -19.65 30.49
N ALA A 79 -24.94 -20.48 30.18
CA ALA A 79 -23.68 -20.04 29.61
C ALA A 79 -23.93 -19.71 28.13
N GLN A 80 -23.99 -18.42 27.86
CA GLN A 80 -23.91 -17.83 26.53
C GLN A 80 -22.80 -18.53 25.72
N PRO A 81 -22.96 -18.75 24.40
CA PRO A 81 -21.85 -19.21 23.59
C PRO A 81 -20.75 -18.15 23.66
N VAL A 82 -19.71 -18.43 24.44
CA VAL A 82 -18.45 -17.73 24.35
C VAL A 82 -17.92 -18.01 22.95
N THR A 83 -18.18 -17.10 22.02
CA THR A 83 -17.34 -16.97 20.84
C THR A 83 -15.98 -16.56 21.36
N GLU A 84 -15.11 -17.54 21.61
CA GLU A 84 -13.67 -17.33 21.76
C GLU A 84 -13.16 -16.76 20.44
N SER A 85 -13.40 -15.47 20.26
CA SER A 85 -12.83 -14.65 19.21
C SER A 85 -11.37 -14.57 19.56
N THR A 86 -10.57 -15.53 19.08
CA THR A 86 -9.12 -15.45 19.19
C THR A 86 -8.74 -14.05 18.70
N PRO A 87 -8.10 -13.19 19.53
CA PRO A 87 -7.84 -11.82 19.13
C PRO A 87 -7.08 -11.87 17.80
N THR A 88 -7.71 -11.34 16.74
CA THR A 88 -7.10 -11.30 15.41
C THR A 88 -5.77 -10.60 15.58
N ALA A 89 -4.66 -11.31 15.36
CA ALA A 89 -3.35 -10.70 15.51
C ALA A 89 -3.24 -9.51 14.55
N VAL A 90 -2.90 -8.35 15.10
CA VAL A 90 -2.75 -7.05 14.42
C VAL A 90 -1.37 -6.48 14.72
N PRO A 91 -0.84 -5.57 13.88
CA PRO A 91 0.38 -4.85 14.19
C PRO A 91 0.29 -4.18 15.57
N ARG A 92 1.39 -4.20 16.33
CA ARG A 92 1.42 -3.74 17.73
C ARG A 92 2.25 -2.50 17.93
N ASP A 93 1.98 -1.76 19.00
CA ASP A 93 2.89 -0.71 19.45
C ASP A 93 4.11 -1.30 20.16
N SER A 94 5.27 -0.66 20.01
CA SER A 94 6.49 -0.97 20.76
C SER A 94 6.31 -1.06 22.29
N ARG A 95 5.35 -0.33 22.85
CA ARG A 95 5.03 -0.32 24.29
C ARG A 95 4.39 -1.63 24.77
N GLU A 96 3.85 -2.43 23.85
CA GLU A 96 3.25 -3.75 24.13
C GLU A 96 4.28 -4.89 24.03
N LEU A 97 5.55 -4.57 23.80
CA LEU A 97 6.60 -5.56 23.57
C LEU A 97 7.56 -5.62 24.77
N ASP A 98 7.62 -6.78 25.43
CA ASP A 98 8.53 -7.00 26.57
C ASP A 98 10.01 -7.04 26.14
N SER A 99 10.29 -7.52 24.93
CA SER A 99 11.65 -7.63 24.40
C SER A 99 11.69 -7.55 22.88
N LYS A 100 12.70 -6.84 22.36
CA LYS A 100 13.02 -6.78 20.93
C LYS A 100 13.71 -8.05 20.40
N LYS A 101 13.96 -9.06 21.24
CA LYS A 101 14.66 -10.28 20.82
C LYS A 101 13.87 -11.00 19.73
N GLY A 102 14.56 -11.39 18.65
CA GLY A 102 13.94 -12.05 17.49
C GLY A 102 13.39 -11.09 16.44
N TYR A 103 13.53 -9.77 16.63
CA TYR A 103 13.18 -8.77 15.64
C TYR A 103 14.41 -8.13 15.00
N LEU A 104 14.28 -7.78 13.72
CA LEU A 104 15.16 -6.87 13.02
C LEU A 104 14.67 -5.43 13.27
N ASP A 105 15.52 -4.60 13.88
CA ASP A 105 15.19 -3.22 14.22
C ASP A 105 15.54 -2.27 13.08
N PHE A 106 14.54 -1.59 12.52
CA PHE A 106 14.68 -0.60 11.46
C PHE A 106 14.37 0.82 11.96
N GLY A 107 14.57 1.11 13.24
CA GLY A 107 14.21 2.37 13.88
C GLY A 107 12.71 2.41 14.16
N ALA A 108 11.92 2.88 13.20
CA ALA A 108 10.46 2.98 13.35
C ALA A 108 9.69 1.66 13.22
N LEU A 109 10.34 0.58 12.79
CA LEU A 109 9.73 -0.74 12.61
C LEU A 109 10.59 -1.84 13.18
N LEU A 110 9.97 -2.78 13.89
CA LEU A 110 10.56 -4.05 14.25
C LEU A 110 9.90 -5.14 13.40
N ILE A 111 10.69 -5.85 12.60
CA ILE A 111 10.21 -6.92 11.72
C ILE A 111 10.62 -8.26 12.33
N PRO A 112 9.70 -9.22 12.52
CA PRO A 112 10.07 -10.52 13.07
C PRO A 112 11.05 -11.23 12.14
N SER A 113 12.13 -11.77 12.69
CA SER A 113 13.14 -12.49 11.93
C SER A 113 12.59 -13.86 11.54
N ALA A 114 12.37 -14.10 10.25
CA ALA A 114 11.93 -15.39 9.73
C ALA A 114 12.99 -16.04 8.81
N LYS A 115 12.98 -17.38 8.75
CA LYS A 115 13.83 -18.12 7.79
C LYS A 115 13.41 -17.75 6.36
N ASN A 116 14.39 -17.58 5.47
CA ASN A 116 14.18 -17.25 4.04
C ASN A 116 13.45 -15.92 3.76
N GLN A 117 13.34 -15.03 4.75
CA GLN A 117 12.78 -13.71 4.56
C GLN A 117 13.83 -12.77 3.96
N GLN A 118 13.51 -12.16 2.83
CA GLN A 118 14.36 -11.14 2.21
C GLN A 118 13.77 -9.76 2.46
N VAL A 119 14.52 -8.92 3.17
CA VAL A 119 14.14 -7.52 3.42
C VAL A 119 15.00 -6.60 2.57
N ARG A 120 14.35 -5.68 1.86
CA ARG A 120 14.97 -4.61 1.07
C ARG A 120 14.56 -3.26 1.65
N LEU A 121 15.52 -2.35 1.76
CA LEU A 121 15.27 -0.96 2.10
C LEU A 121 15.08 -0.15 0.81
N ASP A 122 13.96 0.56 0.72
CA ASP A 122 13.70 1.46 -0.39
C ASP A 122 14.19 2.85 0.00
N ILE A 123 15.19 3.35 -0.73
CA ILE A 123 15.83 4.64 -0.45
C ILE A 123 15.34 5.67 -1.46
N ASP A 124 14.80 6.78 -0.97
CA ASP A 124 14.47 7.91 -1.81
C ASP A 124 15.75 8.53 -2.38
N GLN A 125 15.79 8.70 -3.70
CA GLN A 125 17.02 9.09 -4.38
C GLN A 125 17.40 10.55 -4.15
N LYS A 126 16.43 11.42 -3.83
CA LYS A 126 16.65 12.85 -3.62
C LYS A 126 17.17 13.13 -2.21
N THR A 127 16.47 12.61 -1.21
CA THR A 127 16.73 12.82 0.22
C THR A 127 17.73 11.82 0.80
N LYS A 128 18.01 10.72 0.09
CA LYS A 128 18.82 9.58 0.55
C LYS A 128 18.28 8.92 1.84
N ARG A 129 17.01 9.13 2.16
CA ARG A 129 16.33 8.53 3.33
C ARG A 129 15.65 7.23 2.95
N VAL A 130 15.55 6.32 3.91
CA VAL A 130 14.76 5.09 3.77
C VAL A 130 13.28 5.47 3.88
N VAL A 131 12.49 5.13 2.85
CA VAL A 131 11.07 5.49 2.76
C VAL A 131 10.12 4.30 2.89
N ALA A 132 10.63 3.08 2.72
CA ALA A 132 9.83 1.86 2.90
C ALA A 132 10.74 0.64 3.15
N LEU A 133 10.13 -0.42 3.66
CA LEU A 133 10.72 -1.76 3.67
C LEU A 133 9.91 -2.66 2.75
N THR A 134 10.55 -3.27 1.77
CA THR A 134 9.94 -4.31 0.93
C THR A 134 10.39 -5.67 1.41
N ILE A 135 9.44 -6.52 1.79
CA ILE A 135 9.68 -7.84 2.36
C ILE A 135 9.10 -8.90 1.42
N MET A 136 9.94 -9.84 0.99
CA MET A 136 9.54 -10.98 0.17
C MET A 136 9.33 -12.21 1.05
N VAL A 137 8.21 -12.89 0.85
CA VAL A 137 7.88 -14.18 1.46
C VAL A 137 7.42 -15.11 0.33
N ASP A 138 8.26 -16.10 0.00
CA ASP A 138 8.06 -17.01 -1.13
C ASP A 138 7.81 -16.30 -2.47
N GLN A 139 6.56 -16.25 -2.92
CA GLN A 139 6.13 -15.62 -4.18
C GLN A 139 5.24 -14.37 -3.96
N ALA A 140 5.07 -13.97 -2.70
CA ALA A 140 4.37 -12.77 -2.30
C ALA A 140 5.36 -11.72 -1.79
N SER A 141 4.95 -10.46 -1.91
CA SER A 141 5.73 -9.33 -1.41
C SER A 141 4.83 -8.40 -0.63
N ILE A 142 5.33 -7.82 0.44
CA ILE A 142 4.67 -6.71 1.14
C ILE A 142 5.65 -5.57 1.33
N GLN A 143 5.26 -4.38 0.87
CA GLN A 143 5.96 -3.13 1.15
C GLN A 143 5.28 -2.42 2.30
N VAL A 144 6.01 -2.14 3.37
CA VAL A 144 5.47 -1.51 4.59
C VAL A 144 6.02 -0.12 4.81
N GLN A 145 5.14 0.78 5.26
CA GLN A 145 5.46 2.17 5.57
C GLN A 145 4.76 2.62 6.85
N PRO A 146 5.52 3.02 7.88
CA PRO A 146 4.96 3.55 9.12
C PRO A 146 4.77 5.07 9.01
N PHE A 147 3.62 5.57 9.45
CA PHE A 147 3.33 6.99 9.46
C PHE A 147 2.78 7.42 10.83
N SER A 148 2.95 8.70 11.16
CA SER A 148 2.26 9.32 12.29
C SER A 148 0.77 9.48 11.98
N ALA A 149 -0.06 9.37 13.02
CA ALA A 149 -1.51 9.55 12.95
C ALA A 149 -1.98 10.49 14.08
N PRO A 150 -3.09 11.23 13.91
CA PRO A 150 -3.70 11.99 14.98
C PRO A 150 -4.30 11.06 16.03
N LYS A 151 -4.55 11.58 17.23
CA LYS A 151 -5.20 10.80 18.31
C LYS A 151 -6.64 10.40 17.99
N SER A 152 -7.31 11.19 17.15
CA SER A 152 -8.68 10.92 16.68
C SER A 152 -8.77 9.73 15.73
N GLY A 153 -7.64 9.35 15.14
CA GLY A 153 -7.59 8.34 14.10
C GLY A 153 -8.19 8.78 12.77
N GLY A 154 -8.50 7.80 11.91
CA GLY A 154 -9.17 7.97 10.62
C GLY A 154 -8.23 8.26 9.44
N THR A 155 -6.92 8.31 9.69
CA THR A 155 -5.93 8.62 8.65
C THR A 155 -5.88 7.55 7.57
N TRP A 156 -6.13 6.29 7.92
CA TRP A 156 -6.14 5.21 6.94
C TRP A 156 -7.27 5.37 5.90
N ASN A 157 -8.46 5.80 6.31
CA ASN A 157 -9.58 6.00 5.40
C ASN A 157 -9.32 7.15 4.41
N GLU A 158 -8.75 8.26 4.90
CA GLU A 158 -8.32 9.37 4.03
C GLU A 158 -7.24 8.92 3.02
N VAL A 159 -6.31 8.07 3.47
CA VAL A 159 -5.27 7.52 2.60
C VAL A 159 -5.87 6.57 1.56
N LEU A 160 -6.87 5.78 1.92
CA LEU A 160 -7.59 4.91 0.98
C LEU A 160 -8.24 5.73 -0.15
N GLU A 161 -8.92 6.83 0.19
CA GLU A 161 -9.51 7.76 -0.78
C GLU A 161 -8.45 8.36 -1.72
N GLN A 162 -7.33 8.82 -1.17
CA GLN A 162 -6.22 9.36 -1.97
C GLN A 162 -5.60 8.32 -2.92
N ILE A 163 -5.46 7.08 -2.48
CA ILE A 163 -4.94 5.99 -3.32
C ILE A 163 -5.94 5.66 -4.43
N GLU A 164 -7.23 5.59 -4.11
CA GLU A 164 -8.31 5.37 -5.07
C GLU A 164 -8.28 6.42 -6.19
N ASP A 165 -8.27 7.70 -5.84
CA ASP A 165 -8.16 8.80 -6.80
C ASP A 165 -6.90 8.70 -7.67
N SER A 166 -5.76 8.38 -7.06
CA SER A 166 -4.48 8.24 -7.77
C SER A 166 -4.51 7.09 -8.77
N VAL A 167 -5.10 5.95 -8.40
CA VAL A 167 -5.24 4.79 -9.31
C VAL A 167 -6.20 5.10 -10.46
N ILE A 168 -7.32 5.77 -10.19
CA ILE A 168 -8.28 6.19 -11.22
C ILE A 168 -7.60 7.12 -12.24
N LYS A 169 -6.82 8.11 -11.77
CA LYS A 169 -6.02 9.00 -12.63
C LYS A 169 -5.04 8.25 -13.54
N GLN A 170 -4.57 7.09 -13.11
CA GLN A 170 -3.67 6.22 -13.90
C GLN A 170 -4.44 5.24 -14.81
N SER A 171 -5.73 5.48 -15.07
CA SER A 171 -6.61 4.56 -15.82
C SER A 171 -6.68 3.15 -15.21
N GLY A 172 -6.43 3.05 -13.90
CA GLY A 172 -6.58 1.82 -13.14
C GLY A 172 -8.02 1.58 -12.70
N LYS A 173 -8.26 0.40 -12.16
CA LYS A 173 -9.51 0.02 -11.50
C LYS A 173 -9.23 -0.26 -10.05
N VAL A 174 -10.12 0.18 -9.17
CA VAL A 174 -10.05 -0.12 -7.73
C VAL A 174 -11.32 -0.80 -7.26
N LYS A 175 -11.21 -1.50 -6.14
CA LYS A 175 -12.32 -2.06 -5.39
C LYS A 175 -11.99 -1.99 -3.90
N ARG A 176 -12.87 -1.37 -3.11
CA ARG A 176 -12.79 -1.48 -1.64
C ARG A 176 -13.25 -2.86 -1.21
N VAL A 177 -12.53 -3.45 -0.27
CA VAL A 177 -12.76 -4.80 0.23
C VAL A 177 -12.60 -4.78 1.75
N ASP A 178 -13.48 -5.47 2.47
CA ASP A 178 -13.28 -5.72 3.89
C ASP A 178 -12.30 -6.89 4.07
N GLY A 179 -11.13 -6.60 4.61
CA GLY A 179 -10.09 -7.58 4.87
C GLY A 179 -9.77 -7.72 6.34
N ARG A 180 -8.69 -8.43 6.64
CA ARG A 180 -8.32 -8.82 8.01
C ARG A 180 -8.03 -7.62 8.91
N PHE A 181 -7.55 -6.52 8.33
CA PHE A 181 -7.15 -5.31 9.06
C PHE A 181 -8.17 -4.18 8.94
N GLY A 182 -9.39 -4.48 8.47
CA GLY A 182 -10.44 -3.49 8.20
C GLY A 182 -10.58 -3.22 6.71
N GLN A 183 -10.88 -1.98 6.35
CA GLN A 183 -11.07 -1.58 4.96
C GLN A 183 -9.73 -1.65 4.19
N GLU A 184 -9.76 -2.28 3.03
CA GLU A 184 -8.62 -2.46 2.12
C GLU A 184 -8.98 -1.98 0.71
N LEU A 185 -7.97 -1.74 -0.13
CA LEU A 185 -8.17 -1.40 -1.54
C LEU A 185 -7.45 -2.41 -2.44
N ALA A 186 -8.21 -3.12 -3.28
CA ALA A 186 -7.66 -3.91 -4.36
C ALA A 186 -7.56 -3.04 -5.62
N ALA A 187 -6.36 -2.88 -6.18
CA ALA A 187 -6.10 -2.05 -7.35
C ALA A 187 -5.52 -2.85 -8.51
N ARG A 188 -5.91 -2.47 -9.72
CA ARG A 188 -5.39 -3.01 -10.99
C ARG A 188 -5.02 -1.84 -11.89
N VAL A 189 -3.73 -1.65 -12.14
CA VAL A 189 -3.22 -0.57 -13.01
C VAL A 189 -2.73 -1.18 -14.32
N PRO A 190 -3.13 -0.65 -15.49
CA PRO A 190 -2.61 -1.13 -16.76
C PRO A 190 -1.10 -0.89 -16.84
N THR A 191 -0.36 -1.86 -17.33
CA THR A 191 1.10 -1.80 -17.44
C THR A 191 1.57 -2.54 -18.68
N VAL A 192 2.82 -2.30 -19.08
CA VAL A 192 3.49 -3.07 -20.14
C VAL A 192 4.31 -4.16 -19.48
N LEU A 193 4.06 -5.40 -19.84
CA LEU A 193 4.81 -6.56 -19.35
C LEU A 193 6.21 -6.58 -19.96
N LYS A 194 7.09 -7.40 -19.39
CA LYS A 194 8.48 -7.54 -19.85
C LYS A 194 8.60 -7.99 -21.31
N ASP A 195 7.58 -8.66 -21.82
CA ASP A 195 7.45 -9.12 -23.20
C ASP A 195 6.85 -8.08 -24.15
N GLY A 196 6.60 -6.85 -23.68
CA GLY A 196 6.02 -5.76 -24.46
C GLY A 196 4.50 -5.82 -24.60
N ARG A 197 3.83 -6.85 -24.07
CA ARG A 197 2.36 -6.94 -24.11
C ARG A 197 1.73 -6.02 -23.09
N LYS A 198 0.53 -5.53 -23.40
CA LYS A 198 -0.33 -4.88 -22.41
C LYS A 198 -0.77 -5.91 -21.38
N GLY A 199 -0.73 -5.55 -20.11
CA GLY A 199 -1.39 -6.31 -19.06
C GLY A 199 -1.61 -5.47 -17.83
N TRP A 200 -1.70 -6.12 -16.68
CA TRP A 200 -2.17 -5.50 -15.45
C TRP A 200 -1.19 -5.74 -14.31
N ARG A 201 -0.89 -4.68 -13.58
CA ARG A 201 -0.24 -4.76 -12.28
C ARG A 201 -1.34 -4.78 -11.22
N VAL A 202 -1.38 -5.84 -10.42
CA VAL A 202 -2.35 -6.01 -9.33
C VAL A 202 -1.65 -5.75 -8.00
N ALA A 203 -2.29 -4.97 -7.13
CA ALA A 203 -1.83 -4.71 -5.78
C ALA A 203 -3.01 -4.65 -4.81
N ARG A 204 -2.79 -5.02 -3.55
CA ARG A 204 -3.73 -4.77 -2.45
C ARG A 204 -3.10 -3.80 -1.46
N PHE A 205 -3.85 -2.80 -1.03
CA PHE A 205 -3.45 -1.86 0.01
C PHE A 205 -4.16 -2.24 1.29
N ILE A 206 -3.38 -2.55 2.31
CA ILE A 206 -3.84 -2.88 3.66
C ILE A 206 -3.30 -1.83 4.61
N GLY A 207 -4.00 -1.58 5.71
CA GLY A 207 -3.56 -0.62 6.70
C GLY A 207 -4.10 -0.98 8.07
N PHE A 208 -3.35 -0.58 9.09
CA PHE A 208 -3.79 -0.70 10.47
C PHE A 208 -3.38 0.55 11.24
N GLU A 209 -4.28 1.05 12.08
CA GLU A 209 -4.08 2.25 12.86
C GLU A 209 -3.91 1.90 14.33
N GLY A 210 -2.81 2.36 14.92
CA GLY A 210 -2.48 2.18 16.32
C GLY A 210 -2.37 3.52 17.05
N PRO A 211 -1.82 3.53 18.27
CA PRO A 211 -1.73 4.75 19.09
C PRO A 211 -0.86 5.84 18.46
N ARG A 212 -1.48 6.81 17.77
CA ARG A 212 -0.82 7.96 17.11
C ARG A 212 0.10 7.57 15.95
N TRP A 213 -0.11 6.40 15.38
CA TRP A 213 0.57 5.93 14.17
C TRP A 213 -0.38 5.09 13.33
N PHE A 214 -0.09 4.96 12.04
CA PHE A 214 -0.69 3.94 11.21
C PHE A 214 0.39 3.25 10.38
N LEU A 215 0.19 1.97 10.10
CA LEU A 215 1.07 1.16 9.27
C LEU A 215 0.36 0.86 7.97
N ARG A 216 0.96 1.24 6.85
CA ARG A 216 0.47 0.88 5.51
C ARG A 216 1.25 -0.32 4.97
N GLY A 217 0.54 -1.27 4.39
CA GLY A 217 1.08 -2.39 3.62
C GLY A 217 0.61 -2.34 2.16
N VAL A 218 1.53 -2.54 1.22
CA VAL A 218 1.21 -2.75 -0.20
C VAL A 218 1.60 -4.18 -0.55
N VAL A 219 0.60 -5.02 -0.74
CA VAL A 219 0.76 -6.42 -1.10
C VAL A 219 0.85 -6.56 -2.62
N GLY A 220 1.89 -7.26 -3.07
CA GLY A 220 2.18 -7.52 -4.48
C GLY A 220 2.54 -8.99 -4.74
N GLY A 221 2.89 -9.30 -5.98
CA GLY A 221 3.19 -10.66 -6.42
C GLY A 221 1.97 -11.58 -6.31
N ARG A 222 2.18 -12.85 -5.96
CA ARG A 222 1.07 -13.80 -5.74
C ARG A 222 0.15 -13.37 -4.60
N GLY A 223 0.67 -12.67 -3.58
CA GLY A 223 -0.14 -12.20 -2.45
C GLY A 223 -1.27 -11.22 -2.84
N ALA A 224 -1.19 -10.59 -4.01
CA ALA A 224 -2.24 -9.69 -4.49
C ALA A 224 -3.44 -10.42 -5.12
N ILE A 225 -3.29 -11.70 -5.50
CA ILE A 225 -4.28 -12.46 -6.27
C ILE A 225 -4.60 -13.85 -5.70
N ASP A 226 -3.72 -14.41 -4.87
CA ASP A 226 -3.82 -15.75 -4.30
C ASP A 226 -3.98 -15.64 -2.78
N ALA A 227 -5.08 -16.20 -2.24
CA ALA A 227 -5.43 -16.07 -0.83
C ALA A 227 -4.43 -16.75 0.11
N SER A 228 -3.83 -17.87 -0.30
CA SER A 228 -2.82 -18.57 0.52
C SER A 228 -1.52 -17.76 0.59
N ALA A 229 -1.08 -17.21 -0.54
CA ALA A 229 0.09 -16.35 -0.60
C ALA A 229 -0.16 -15.01 0.13
N ALA A 230 -1.39 -14.49 0.06
CA ALA A 230 -1.81 -13.31 0.81
C ALA A 230 -1.71 -13.56 2.32
N ARG A 231 -2.18 -14.72 2.78
CA ARG A 231 -2.16 -15.05 4.21
C ARG A 231 -0.75 -15.00 4.81
N ALA A 232 0.26 -15.48 4.08
CA ALA A 232 1.65 -15.46 4.54
C ALA A 232 2.17 -14.03 4.80
N VAL A 233 1.88 -13.08 3.90
CA VAL A 233 2.29 -11.67 4.08
C VAL A 233 1.40 -10.92 5.08
N GLU A 234 0.12 -11.27 5.18
CA GLU A 234 -0.79 -10.74 6.20
C GLU A 234 -0.38 -11.22 7.62
N ASP A 235 0.03 -12.48 7.77
CA ASP A 235 0.56 -13.01 9.03
C ASP A 235 1.88 -12.36 9.43
N LEU A 236 2.72 -12.00 8.45
CA LEU A 236 3.90 -11.16 8.69
C LEU A 236 3.48 -9.76 9.14
N PHE A 237 2.58 -9.11 8.41
CA PHE A 237 2.10 -7.76 8.71
C PHE A 237 1.56 -7.66 10.13
N ALA A 238 0.71 -8.61 10.53
CA ALA A 238 0.16 -8.73 11.88
C ALA A 238 1.21 -8.86 13.00
N LYS A 239 2.43 -9.28 12.69
CA LYS A 239 3.51 -9.46 13.68
C LYS A 239 4.47 -8.27 13.74
N ILE A 240 4.31 -7.30 12.85
CA ILE A 240 5.14 -6.09 12.83
C ILE A 240 4.84 -5.26 14.08
N VAL A 241 5.88 -4.71 14.67
CA VAL A 241 5.77 -3.77 15.78
C VAL A 241 6.22 -2.39 15.31
N VAL A 242 5.41 -1.37 15.58
CA VAL A 242 5.69 0.01 15.21
C VAL A 242 6.30 0.75 16.39
N VAL A 243 7.42 1.43 16.14
CA VAL A 243 8.13 2.26 17.12
C VAL A 243 7.89 3.72 16.73
N ARG A 244 6.81 4.30 17.24
CA ARG A 244 6.45 5.69 16.96
C ARG A 244 7.42 6.68 17.62
N GLY A 245 7.99 6.32 18.76
CA GLY A 245 8.82 7.20 19.59
C GLY A 245 8.01 8.29 20.31
N ASP A 246 8.70 9.21 20.96
CA ASP A 246 8.05 10.28 21.73
C ASP A 246 8.03 11.62 21.00
N ASP A 247 8.86 11.76 19.95
CA ASP A 247 9.02 13.00 19.19
C ASP A 247 7.68 13.54 18.64
N PRO A 248 7.48 14.88 18.66
CA PRO A 248 6.34 15.49 18.00
C PRO A 248 6.53 15.40 16.48
N LEU A 249 5.55 14.77 15.82
CA LEU A 249 5.49 14.66 14.36
C LEU A 249 4.10 15.12 13.88
N PRO A 250 4.03 16.03 12.88
CA PRO A 250 2.81 16.27 12.11
C PRO A 250 2.09 14.98 11.71
N PRO A 251 0.74 14.96 11.63
CA PRO A 251 0.01 13.83 11.09
C PRO A 251 0.46 13.47 9.66
N ARG A 252 0.43 12.18 9.31
CA ARG A 252 0.82 11.62 8.00
C ARG A 252 2.30 11.79 7.63
N GLU A 253 3.15 12.09 8.60
CA GLU A 253 4.60 12.10 8.40
C GLU A 253 5.15 10.68 8.50
N LEU A 254 6.08 10.31 7.60
CA LEU A 254 6.74 9.01 7.63
C LEU A 254 7.62 8.89 8.88
N LEU A 255 7.42 7.84 9.68
CA LEU A 255 8.27 7.56 10.82
C LEU A 255 9.68 7.16 10.35
N ARG A 256 10.70 7.53 11.13
CA ARG A 256 12.10 7.42 10.71
C ARG A 256 12.56 5.97 10.60
N LEU A 257 12.74 5.50 9.36
CA LEU A 257 13.32 4.19 9.06
C LEU A 257 14.85 4.26 8.98
N GLN A 258 15.50 3.21 9.49
CA GLN A 258 16.96 3.07 9.54
C GLN A 258 17.38 1.64 9.14
N PRO A 259 18.57 1.44 8.56
CA PRO A 259 19.14 0.11 8.40
C PRO A 259 19.38 -0.56 9.76
N PRO A 260 19.18 -1.89 9.87
CA PRO A 260 19.41 -2.60 11.11
C PRO A 260 20.90 -2.67 11.42
N GLU A 261 21.24 -2.79 12.70
CA GLU A 261 22.61 -2.98 13.15
C GLU A 261 23.24 -4.22 12.48
N GLY A 262 24.46 -4.09 11.99
CA GLY A 262 25.15 -5.18 11.28
C GLY A 262 24.67 -5.46 9.86
N ALA A 263 23.76 -4.67 9.30
CA ALA A 263 23.33 -4.81 7.91
C ALA A 263 24.50 -4.58 6.93
N LYS A 264 24.87 -5.64 6.21
CA LYS A 264 25.83 -5.52 5.09
C LYS A 264 25.08 -4.98 3.87
N ARG A 265 25.47 -3.78 3.42
CA ARG A 265 24.93 -3.20 2.18
C ARG A 265 25.40 -4.02 0.98
N VAL A 266 24.55 -4.91 0.48
CA VAL A 266 24.79 -5.61 -0.79
C VAL A 266 24.40 -4.67 -1.92
N VAL A 267 25.40 -4.11 -2.61
CA VAL A 267 25.18 -3.38 -3.85
C VAL A 267 24.89 -4.42 -4.92
N VAL A 268 23.62 -4.62 -5.27
CA VAL A 268 23.25 -5.45 -6.41
C VAL A 268 23.61 -4.68 -7.68
N PRO A 269 24.55 -5.17 -8.52
CA PRO A 269 24.86 -4.52 -9.79
C PRO A 269 23.59 -4.53 -10.65
N ARG A 270 23.00 -3.37 -10.90
CA ARG A 270 21.87 -3.26 -11.83
C ARG A 270 22.38 -3.52 -13.25
N ASN A 271 22.11 -4.72 -13.76
CA ASN A 271 22.42 -5.06 -15.14
C ASN A 271 21.57 -4.18 -16.07
N ARG A 272 22.10 -3.79 -17.25
CA ARG A 272 21.45 -2.80 -18.15
C ARG A 272 20.02 -3.21 -18.58
N ALA A 273 19.70 -4.50 -18.52
CA ALA A 273 18.36 -5.05 -18.74
C ALA A 273 17.33 -4.69 -17.64
N GLN A 274 17.76 -4.44 -16.39
CA GLN A 274 16.87 -3.96 -15.32
C GLN A 274 16.47 -2.49 -15.47
N ARG A 275 17.12 -1.71 -16.35
CA ARG A 275 16.78 -0.28 -16.54
C ARG A 275 15.37 -0.04 -17.08
N ARG A 276 14.70 -1.07 -17.63
CA ARG A 276 13.28 -1.00 -18.03
C ARG A 276 12.32 -1.55 -16.97
N ASP A 277 12.84 -2.31 -15.99
CA ASP A 277 12.08 -2.96 -14.90
C ASP A 277 12.12 -2.13 -13.60
N ASP A 278 13.15 -1.29 -13.46
CA ASP A 278 13.42 -0.39 -12.33
C ASP A 278 13.10 1.07 -12.72
N SER A 279 12.08 1.27 -13.56
CA SER A 279 11.28 2.48 -13.35
C SER A 279 10.87 2.40 -11.88
N PRO A 280 11.17 3.41 -11.03
CA PRO A 280 10.64 3.42 -9.67
C PRO A 280 9.17 3.10 -9.86
N SER A 281 8.69 1.98 -9.30
CA SER A 281 7.25 1.72 -9.29
C SER A 281 6.68 3.05 -8.86
N PRO A 282 5.89 3.76 -9.70
CA PRO A 282 5.23 4.94 -9.22
C PRO A 282 4.38 4.37 -8.11
N ASN A 283 4.83 4.56 -6.88
CA ASN A 283 4.03 4.30 -5.73
C ASN A 283 2.82 5.20 -6.00
N PRO A 284 1.61 4.66 -6.27
CA PRO A 284 0.48 5.53 -6.49
C PRO A 284 0.24 6.43 -5.25
N ALA A 285 0.84 6.07 -4.11
CA ALA A 285 0.88 6.86 -2.88
C ALA A 285 2.13 7.76 -2.70
N ALA A 286 2.96 7.98 -3.74
CA ALA A 286 3.97 9.04 -3.76
C ALA A 286 3.43 10.31 -4.45
N ALA A 287 2.13 10.56 -4.32
CA ALA A 287 1.58 11.86 -4.68
C ALA A 287 2.35 12.94 -3.90
N PRO A 288 2.87 13.99 -4.56
CA PRO A 288 3.42 15.11 -3.84
C PRO A 288 2.31 15.71 -2.97
N VAL A 289 2.59 15.89 -1.68
CA VAL A 289 1.84 16.87 -0.89
C VAL A 289 2.08 18.20 -1.59
N SER A 290 1.07 18.72 -2.28
CA SER A 290 1.12 20.08 -2.79
C SER A 290 1.17 20.99 -1.57
N ASP A 291 2.32 21.60 -1.34
CA ASP A 291 2.47 22.74 -0.44
C ASP A 291 1.83 23.92 -1.18
N ASP A 292 0.57 24.23 -0.82
CA ASP A 292 -0.14 25.40 -1.32
C ASP A 292 0.32 26.61 -0.50
N ARG A 293 0.96 27.57 -1.16
CA ARG A 293 1.46 28.83 -0.60
C ARG A 293 0.89 30.00 -1.37
#